data_AF-A0A8X6M3K6-F1
#
_entry.id   AF-A0A8X6M3K6-F1
#
_cell.length_a   1.000
_cell.length_b   1.000
_cell.length_c   1.000
_cell.angle_alpha   90.00
_cell.angle_beta   90.00
_cell.angle_gamma   90.00
#
_symmetry.space_group_name_H-M   'P 1'
#
loop_
_entity.id
_entity.type
_entity.pdbx_description
1 polymer ?
#
loop_
_entity_poly.entity_id
_entity_poly.type
_entity_poly.pdbx_seq_one_letter_code
_entity_poly.pdbx_strand_id
1 'polypeptide(L)'
;MPAFLGQYCVKDEQCHLSDFNSNCHFIVRGVYGRCRCAFGSGSDGKCSPGEGGECREDAECRGTHPQASCKGGTCQCPDGRCTDVAALPVKIRPVSLGKPCLSHSQCQARDQNSRCEGGRCECVIDTPTCSSVNTRCLNDTFQCTSGQCISWYFVCDGEKNCLDGTDEENCTPFACPVEAFQCNDGTCLSRSAVCNGRWECPDGSDEARCYTGIPCDVHSFRCASGQCVPAYAFCNAVVDCLDGSDENFAACERGESCPEDSFRCGNGRCRSSAILCSGLDGCGDNTDEDRCNVCHCKAPE
;
A
#
# COMPACT_ATOMS: atom_id res chain seq x y z
N MET A 1 -5.48 -12.91 -30.80
CA MET A 1 -6.16 -11.82 -31.52
C MET A 1 -5.51 -10.51 -31.13
N PRO A 2 -5.23 -9.61 -32.08
CA PRO A 2 -4.71 -8.28 -31.77
C PRO A 2 -5.74 -7.50 -30.94
N ALA A 3 -5.27 -6.73 -29.96
CA ALA A 3 -6.09 -5.89 -29.09
C ALA A 3 -5.71 -4.43 -29.35
N PHE A 4 -6.68 -3.62 -29.76
CA PHE A 4 -6.45 -2.21 -30.06
C PHE A 4 -6.36 -1.37 -28.79
N LEU A 5 -5.86 -0.14 -28.91
CA LEU A 5 -5.80 0.80 -27.79
C LEU A 5 -7.16 0.96 -27.11
N GLY A 6 -7.16 0.86 -25.78
CA GLY A 6 -8.39 0.88 -24.99
C GLY A 6 -9.19 -0.43 -25.02
N GLN A 7 -8.69 -1.52 -25.61
CA GLN A 7 -9.28 -2.86 -25.49
C GLN A 7 -8.56 -3.71 -24.45
N TYR A 8 -9.22 -4.79 -24.01
CA TYR A 8 -8.65 -5.72 -23.05
C TYR A 8 -7.55 -6.58 -23.69
N CYS A 9 -6.51 -6.84 -22.92
CA CYS A 9 -5.37 -7.67 -23.29
C CYS A 9 -5.03 -8.59 -22.13
N VAL A 10 -4.43 -9.74 -22.40
CA VAL A 10 -3.91 -10.67 -21.38
C VAL A 10 -2.39 -10.77 -21.45
N LYS A 11 -1.76 -10.29 -22.53
CA LYS A 11 -0.32 -10.18 -22.71
C LYS A 11 0.05 -8.97 -23.57
N ASP A 12 1.27 -8.48 -23.43
CA ASP A 12 1.77 -7.32 -24.18
C ASP A 12 1.77 -7.57 -25.70
N GLU A 13 2.05 -8.79 -26.15
CA GLU A 13 2.10 -9.10 -27.59
C GLU A 13 0.76 -8.85 -28.29
N GLN A 14 -0.37 -8.94 -27.58
CA GLN A 14 -1.68 -8.64 -28.17
C GLN A 14 -1.82 -7.16 -28.52
N CYS A 15 -1.21 -6.27 -27.72
CA CYS A 15 -1.19 -4.83 -27.96
C CYS A 15 -0.13 -4.49 -29.03
N HIS A 16 1.06 -5.10 -28.96
CA HIS A 16 2.14 -4.90 -29.95
C HIS A 16 1.74 -5.26 -31.37
N LEU A 17 0.86 -6.26 -31.55
CA LEU A 17 0.31 -6.63 -32.85
C LEU A 17 -0.57 -5.53 -33.48
N SER A 18 -1.16 -4.64 -32.66
CA SER A 18 -1.96 -3.50 -33.11
C SER A 18 -1.12 -2.22 -33.21
N ASP A 19 -0.26 -1.97 -32.22
CA ASP A 19 0.67 -0.85 -32.18
C ASP A 19 1.91 -1.26 -31.39
N PHE A 20 3.09 -1.25 -32.03
CA PHE A 20 4.34 -1.72 -31.44
C PHE A 20 4.75 -0.93 -30.17
N ASN A 21 4.28 0.31 -30.02
CA ASN A 21 4.56 1.16 -28.87
C ASN A 21 3.48 1.06 -27.76
N SER A 22 2.52 0.14 -27.91
CA SER A 22 1.47 -0.10 -26.92
C SER A 22 1.78 -1.33 -26.06
N ASN A 23 1.57 -1.23 -24.75
CA ASN A 23 1.73 -2.36 -23.84
C ASN A 23 0.40 -2.71 -23.19
N CYS A 24 0.28 -3.94 -22.71
CA CYS A 24 -0.82 -4.36 -21.89
C CYS A 24 -0.63 -3.77 -20.49
N HIS A 25 -1.30 -2.65 -20.21
CA HIS A 25 -1.31 -2.10 -18.87
C HIS A 25 -2.22 -2.96 -18.01
N PHE A 26 -1.62 -3.95 -17.35
CA PHE A 26 -2.30 -4.88 -16.48
C PHE A 26 -3.07 -4.14 -15.38
N ILE A 27 -4.37 -4.36 -15.36
CA ILE A 27 -5.24 -3.96 -14.24
C ILE A 27 -5.02 -4.99 -13.14
N VAL A 28 -4.90 -6.26 -13.52
CA VAL A 28 -4.46 -7.37 -12.67
C VAL A 28 -3.30 -8.07 -13.37
N ARG A 29 -2.09 -7.99 -12.79
CA ARG A 29 -0.85 -8.51 -13.39
C ARG A 29 -0.98 -9.99 -13.76
N GLY A 30 -0.74 -10.30 -15.03
CA GLY A 30 -0.78 -11.67 -15.56
C GLY A 30 -2.17 -12.25 -15.84
N VAL A 31 -3.26 -11.51 -15.56
CA VAL A 31 -4.63 -11.96 -15.81
C VAL A 31 -5.26 -11.18 -16.94
N TYR A 32 -5.43 -9.86 -16.78
CA TYR A 32 -5.85 -8.98 -17.85
C TYR A 32 -5.47 -7.52 -17.59
N GLY A 33 -5.30 -6.80 -18.67
CA GLY A 33 -5.03 -5.39 -18.70
C GLY A 33 -5.81 -4.72 -19.80
N ARG A 34 -5.45 -3.47 -20.04
CA ARG A 34 -5.97 -2.70 -21.16
C ARG A 34 -4.81 -2.21 -22.00
N CYS A 35 -4.87 -2.36 -23.32
CA CYS A 35 -3.83 -1.85 -24.19
C CYS A 35 -3.77 -0.33 -24.03
N ARG A 36 -2.61 0.15 -23.61
CA ARG A 36 -2.34 1.57 -23.41
C ARG A 36 -0.97 1.89 -23.98
N CYS A 37 -0.83 3.13 -24.41
CA CYS A 37 0.47 3.66 -24.77
C CYS A 37 1.30 3.83 -23.51
N ALA A 38 2.52 3.34 -23.52
CA ALA A 38 3.46 3.52 -22.41
C ALA A 38 3.71 5.01 -22.13
N PHE A 39 3.66 5.86 -23.17
CA PHE A 39 4.07 7.26 -23.12
C PHE A 39 3.02 8.25 -23.66
N GLY A 40 1.78 7.81 -23.89
CA GLY A 40 0.70 8.65 -24.44
C GLY A 40 0.37 8.37 -25.92
N SER A 41 -0.79 8.84 -26.36
CA SER A 41 -1.30 8.65 -27.73
C SER A 41 -1.30 9.95 -28.53
N GLY A 42 -0.86 9.88 -29.79
CA GLY A 42 -0.94 10.97 -30.75
C GLY A 42 -2.38 11.29 -31.16
N SER A 43 -2.58 12.43 -31.83
CA SER A 43 -3.89 12.88 -32.33
C SER A 43 -4.49 11.98 -33.42
N ASP A 44 -3.67 11.11 -34.00
CA ASP A 44 -4.01 10.07 -34.98
C ASP A 44 -4.46 8.74 -34.33
N GLY A 45 -4.48 8.67 -32.99
CA GLY A 45 -4.93 7.50 -32.25
C GLY A 45 -3.92 6.36 -32.18
N LYS A 46 -2.64 6.62 -32.49
CA LYS A 46 -1.52 5.70 -32.33
C LYS A 46 -0.65 6.06 -31.12
N CYS A 47 0.16 5.13 -30.64
CA CYS A 47 1.07 5.39 -29.53
C CYS A 47 2.28 6.21 -29.98
N SER A 48 2.53 7.28 -29.24
CA SER A 48 3.69 8.11 -29.47
C SER A 48 4.97 7.35 -29.06
N PRO A 49 6.00 7.30 -29.92
CA PRO A 49 7.29 6.72 -29.57
C PRO A 49 7.96 7.48 -28.41
N GLY A 50 8.50 6.72 -27.45
CA GLY A 50 9.35 7.26 -26.37
C GLY A 50 10.78 7.58 -26.86
N GLU A 51 11.67 8.01 -25.97
CA GLU A 51 13.09 8.20 -26.29
C GLU A 51 13.70 6.92 -26.91
N GLY A 52 14.35 7.06 -28.07
CA GLY A 52 14.91 5.94 -28.83
C GLY A 52 13.92 5.17 -29.72
N GLY A 53 12.62 5.49 -29.68
CA GLY A 53 11.63 4.89 -30.58
C GLY A 53 11.73 5.42 -32.01
N GLU A 54 11.31 4.62 -33.00
CA GLU A 54 11.29 5.04 -34.41
C GLU A 54 10.25 6.14 -34.66
N CYS A 55 10.60 7.13 -35.49
CA CYS A 55 9.75 8.27 -35.82
C CYS A 55 9.96 8.72 -37.26
N ARG A 56 8.99 9.46 -37.83
CA ARG A 56 9.11 10.10 -39.15
C ARG A 56 9.05 11.63 -39.06
N GLU A 57 8.31 12.15 -38.10
CA GLU A 57 8.22 13.58 -37.84
C GLU A 57 8.31 13.92 -36.35
N ASP A 58 8.69 15.16 -36.05
CA ASP A 58 8.83 15.63 -34.67
C ASP A 58 7.54 15.52 -33.86
N ALA A 59 6.37 15.66 -34.50
CA ALA A 59 5.08 15.59 -33.83
C ALA A 59 4.84 14.24 -33.13
N GLU A 60 5.36 13.14 -33.70
CA GLU A 60 5.26 11.79 -33.11
C GLU A 60 6.03 11.68 -31.79
N CYS A 61 7.21 12.32 -31.70
CA CYS A 61 8.01 12.35 -30.47
C CYS A 61 7.50 13.36 -29.45
N ARG A 62 6.90 14.47 -29.91
CA ARG A 62 6.41 15.55 -29.02
C ARG A 62 5.20 15.15 -28.19
N GLY A 63 4.53 14.04 -28.53
CA GLY A 63 3.45 13.46 -27.74
C GLY A 63 3.92 12.89 -26.38
N THR A 64 5.19 12.47 -26.28
CA THR A 64 5.78 11.91 -25.05
C THR A 64 6.55 12.96 -24.26
N HIS A 65 7.36 13.77 -24.94
CA HIS A 65 8.01 14.95 -24.36
C HIS A 65 7.91 16.16 -25.28
N PRO A 66 7.41 17.32 -24.82
CA PRO A 66 7.24 18.51 -25.65
C PRO A 66 8.52 19.00 -26.35
N GLN A 67 9.68 18.61 -25.82
CA GLN A 67 11.01 18.98 -26.29
C GLN A 67 11.69 17.90 -27.15
N ALA A 68 11.11 16.70 -27.27
CA ALA A 68 11.67 15.63 -28.10
C ALA A 68 11.49 15.92 -29.59
N SER A 69 12.48 15.52 -30.39
CA SER A 69 12.49 15.73 -31.84
C SER A 69 12.90 14.45 -32.57
N CYS A 70 12.41 14.26 -33.79
CA CYS A 70 12.76 13.11 -34.59
C CYS A 70 14.09 13.35 -35.30
N LYS A 71 15.16 12.70 -34.83
CA LYS A 71 16.51 12.83 -35.40
C LYS A 71 17.01 11.46 -35.85
N GLY A 72 17.37 11.38 -37.14
CA GLY A 72 17.88 10.15 -37.74
C GLY A 72 16.87 8.99 -37.72
N GLY A 73 15.57 9.29 -37.73
CA GLY A 73 14.50 8.28 -37.64
C GLY A 73 14.24 7.77 -36.23
N THR A 74 14.83 8.38 -35.19
CA THR A 74 14.62 8.03 -33.78
C THR A 74 14.28 9.27 -32.95
N CYS A 75 13.41 9.11 -31.95
CA CYS A 75 13.09 10.20 -31.03
C CYS A 75 14.26 10.50 -30.09
N GLN A 76 14.73 11.75 -30.13
CA GLN A 76 15.88 12.23 -29.35
C GLN A 76 15.55 13.55 -28.66
N CYS A 77 15.91 13.66 -27.37
CA CYS A 77 15.87 14.93 -26.65
C CYS A 77 17.10 15.83 -26.86
N PRO A 78 16.96 17.15 -26.69
CA PRO A 78 18.01 18.14 -26.98
C PRO A 78 19.32 17.92 -26.23
N ASP A 79 19.26 17.40 -25.00
CA ASP A 79 20.40 17.13 -24.11
C ASP A 79 20.59 15.64 -23.78
N GLY A 80 20.00 14.73 -24.58
CA GLY A 80 20.08 13.28 -24.36
C GLY A 80 19.34 12.75 -23.12
N ARG A 81 18.58 13.62 -22.45
CA ARG A 81 17.60 13.26 -21.44
C ARG A 81 16.39 14.15 -21.58
N CYS A 82 15.23 13.56 -21.85
CA CYS A 82 14.00 14.28 -21.60
C CYS A 82 13.75 14.33 -20.09
N THR A 83 13.59 15.53 -19.52
CA THR A 83 13.22 15.65 -18.10
C THR A 83 11.72 15.40 -17.98
N ASP A 84 11.36 14.30 -17.32
CA ASP A 84 9.98 14.03 -16.90
C ASP A 84 9.49 15.16 -16.01
N VAL A 85 8.44 15.86 -16.44
CA VAL A 85 7.71 16.79 -15.57
C VAL A 85 6.73 16.03 -14.64
N ALA A 86 6.80 14.70 -14.56
CA ALA A 86 6.03 13.95 -13.58
C ALA A 86 6.71 12.63 -13.20
N ALA A 87 6.83 12.40 -11.88
CA ALA A 87 7.25 11.17 -11.20
C ALA A 87 8.76 10.89 -11.06
N LEU A 88 9.48 11.85 -10.47
CA LEU A 88 10.37 11.45 -9.38
C LEU A 88 9.49 11.16 -8.15
N PRO A 89 9.76 10.14 -7.32
CA PRO A 89 9.16 10.06 -6.00
C PRO A 89 9.67 11.28 -5.25
N VAL A 90 8.84 12.33 -5.19
CA VAL A 90 9.06 13.39 -4.22
C VAL A 90 9.18 12.64 -2.89
N LYS A 91 10.29 12.86 -2.18
CA LYS A 91 10.47 12.36 -0.81
C LYS A 91 9.44 13.12 0.03
N ILE A 92 8.17 12.71 -0.05
CA ILE A 92 7.05 13.33 0.63
C ILE A 92 7.29 13.02 2.09
N ARG A 93 7.70 14.03 2.86
CA ARG A 93 7.79 13.91 4.30
C ARG A 93 6.36 13.80 4.83
N PRO A 94 5.97 12.67 5.42
CA PRO A 94 4.63 12.51 5.97
C PRO A 94 4.40 13.51 7.11
N VAL A 95 3.23 14.14 7.13
CA VAL A 95 2.85 15.15 8.11
C VAL A 95 1.65 14.63 8.91
N SER A 96 1.72 14.76 10.24
CA SER A 96 0.69 14.27 11.15
C SER A 96 -0.52 15.21 11.21
N LEU A 97 -1.66 14.72 11.70
CA LEU A 97 -2.86 15.53 11.92
C LEU A 97 -2.60 16.75 12.81
N GLY A 98 -3.27 17.85 12.49
CA GLY A 98 -3.11 19.16 13.15
C GLY A 98 -1.82 19.90 12.82
N LYS A 99 -0.90 19.32 12.03
CA LYS A 99 0.38 19.94 11.67
C LYS A 99 0.33 20.71 10.36
N PRO A 100 1.20 21.74 10.22
CA PRO A 100 1.26 22.53 9.01
C PRO A 100 1.66 21.67 7.82
N CYS A 101 0.95 21.83 6.72
CA CYS A 101 1.14 21.07 5.50
C CYS A 101 1.22 22.00 4.30
N LEU A 102 1.92 21.53 3.27
CA LEU A 102 2.08 22.21 1.99
C LEU A 102 1.21 21.57 0.90
N SER A 103 0.84 20.30 1.06
CA SER A 103 0.00 19.56 0.12
C SER A 103 -0.82 18.48 0.82
N HIS A 104 -1.94 18.08 0.22
CA HIS A 104 -2.73 16.95 0.70
C HIS A 104 -1.91 15.66 0.75
N SER A 105 -1.01 15.45 -0.21
CA SER A 105 -0.15 14.26 -0.29
C SER A 105 0.78 14.08 0.91
N GLN A 106 1.17 15.16 1.60
CA GLN A 106 1.95 15.07 2.84
C GLN A 106 1.15 14.47 4.00
N CYS A 107 -0.13 14.81 4.11
CA CYS A 107 -1.04 14.24 5.11
C CYS A 107 -1.37 12.79 4.75
N GLN A 108 -1.73 12.55 3.48
CA GLN A 108 -2.11 11.22 2.95
C GLN A 108 -1.00 10.18 3.02
N ALA A 109 0.27 10.60 3.00
CA ALA A 109 1.41 9.72 3.20
C ALA A 109 1.49 9.15 4.63
N ARG A 110 0.84 9.79 5.61
CA ARG A 110 0.73 9.31 6.99
C ARG A 110 -0.60 8.61 7.25
N ASP A 111 -1.69 9.24 6.83
CA ASP A 111 -3.05 8.72 6.98
C ASP A 111 -3.86 9.03 5.71
N GLN A 112 -4.33 7.99 5.02
CA GLN A 112 -5.01 8.12 3.73
C GLN A 112 -6.32 8.93 3.81
N ASN A 113 -6.91 9.06 5.00
CA ASN A 113 -8.14 9.80 5.28
C ASN A 113 -7.89 11.25 5.73
N SER A 114 -6.63 11.71 5.73
CA SER A 114 -6.24 13.07 6.09
C SER A 114 -5.93 13.94 4.87
N ARG A 115 -6.24 15.24 4.93
CA ARG A 115 -6.01 16.23 3.88
C ARG A 115 -5.51 17.55 4.45
N CYS A 116 -4.71 18.26 3.67
CA CYS A 116 -4.30 19.62 3.98
C CYS A 116 -5.45 20.63 3.80
N GLU A 117 -6.12 21.01 4.88
CA GLU A 117 -7.20 22.00 4.91
C GLU A 117 -6.72 23.23 5.70
N GLY A 118 -6.88 24.44 5.15
CA GLY A 118 -6.44 25.67 5.82
C GLY A 118 -4.93 25.72 6.16
N GLY A 119 -4.10 24.92 5.49
CA GLY A 119 -2.67 24.80 5.76
C GLY A 119 -2.34 23.88 6.94
N ARG A 120 -3.29 23.10 7.45
CA ARG A 120 -3.07 22.02 8.43
C ARG A 120 -3.63 20.69 7.95
N CYS A 121 -3.00 19.58 8.34
CA CYS A 121 -3.55 18.26 8.06
C CYS A 121 -4.79 18.03 8.94
N GLU A 122 -5.95 17.88 8.33
CA GLU A 122 -7.21 17.58 9.00
C GLU A 122 -7.79 16.26 8.46
N CYS A 123 -8.61 15.59 9.27
CA CYS A 123 -9.32 14.40 8.82
C CYS A 123 -10.51 14.80 7.98
N VAL A 124 -10.66 14.12 6.85
CA VAL A 124 -11.82 14.27 5.97
C VAL A 124 -12.99 13.46 6.52
N ILE A 125 -12.70 12.35 7.20
CA ILE A 125 -13.65 11.45 7.82
C ILE A 125 -13.10 11.16 9.22
N ASP A 126 -13.88 11.45 10.27
CA ASP A 126 -13.52 11.04 11.63
C ASP A 126 -13.64 9.52 11.74
N THR A 127 -12.49 8.85 11.86
CA THR A 127 -12.34 7.42 12.16
C THR A 127 -11.54 7.26 13.46
N PRO A 128 -11.48 6.06 14.05
CA PRO A 128 -10.63 5.80 15.22
C PRO A 128 -9.13 6.10 14.97
N THR A 129 -8.68 6.00 13.72
CA THR A 129 -7.29 6.20 13.29
C THR A 129 -7.02 7.59 12.72
N CYS A 130 -8.04 8.28 12.22
CA CYS A 130 -7.98 9.67 11.76
C CYS A 130 -9.09 10.46 12.46
N SER A 131 -8.76 11.19 13.52
CA SER A 131 -9.69 12.18 14.08
C SER A 131 -9.06 13.55 14.26
N SER A 132 -9.77 14.58 13.79
CA SER A 132 -9.40 15.99 13.95
C SER A 132 -9.40 16.46 15.41
N VAL A 133 -10.12 15.73 16.27
CA VAL A 133 -10.17 15.93 17.72
C VAL A 133 -8.98 15.28 18.42
N ASN A 134 -8.42 14.22 17.82
CA ASN A 134 -7.28 13.50 18.38
C ASN A 134 -5.96 14.06 17.84
N THR A 135 -5.54 15.19 18.40
CA THR A 135 -4.26 15.87 18.11
C THR A 135 -3.03 15.18 18.72
N ARG A 136 -3.22 13.95 19.23
CA ARG A 136 -2.18 13.14 19.84
C ARG A 136 -1.71 12.11 18.84
N CYS A 137 -0.42 11.79 18.89
CA CYS A 137 0.13 10.69 18.13
C CYS A 137 -0.58 9.38 18.48
N LEU A 138 -0.64 8.43 17.54
CA LEU A 138 -1.17 7.10 17.83
C LEU A 138 -0.40 6.50 19.02
N ASN A 139 -1.06 5.63 19.79
CA ASN A 139 -0.47 5.04 21.00
C ASN A 139 0.86 4.30 20.74
N ASP A 140 1.08 3.83 19.51
CA ASP A 140 2.29 3.13 19.05
C ASP A 140 3.34 4.09 18.44
N THR A 141 3.20 5.40 18.64
CA THR A 141 4.13 6.43 18.13
C THR A 141 4.50 7.46 19.20
N PHE A 142 5.72 7.99 19.14
CA PHE A 142 6.21 9.02 20.05
C PHE A 142 5.85 10.43 19.55
N GLN A 143 5.36 11.27 20.46
CA GLN A 143 5.09 12.68 20.19
C GLN A 143 6.26 13.56 20.65
N CYS A 144 7.01 14.12 19.70
CA CYS A 144 8.03 15.13 19.98
C CYS A 144 7.42 16.36 20.66
N THR A 145 8.21 17.22 21.33
CA THR A 145 7.66 18.46 21.93
C THR A 145 7.27 19.48 20.86
N SER A 146 7.92 19.45 19.70
CA SER A 146 7.49 20.11 18.45
C SER A 146 6.14 19.59 17.94
N GLY A 147 5.69 18.46 18.48
CA GLY A 147 4.48 17.70 18.20
C GLY A 147 4.53 16.87 16.92
N GLN A 148 5.69 16.73 16.28
CA GLN A 148 5.92 15.70 15.26
C GLN A 148 5.71 14.32 15.87
N CYS A 149 5.08 13.41 15.14
CA CYS A 149 4.95 12.00 15.55
C CYS A 149 6.02 11.17 14.84
N ILE A 150 6.85 10.47 15.58
CA ILE A 150 7.86 9.54 15.07
C ILE A 150 7.60 8.12 15.59
N SER A 151 8.18 7.11 14.95
CA SER A 151 8.17 5.75 15.50
C SER A 151 8.94 5.72 16.82
N TRP A 152 8.52 4.88 17.77
CA TRP A 152 9.32 4.62 18.98
C TRP A 152 10.73 4.10 18.65
N TYR A 153 10.92 3.53 17.45
CA TYR A 153 12.22 3.09 16.93
C TYR A 153 13.25 4.20 16.80
N PHE A 154 12.79 5.43 16.60
CA PHE A 154 13.62 6.60 16.41
C PHE A 154 13.84 7.40 17.69
N VAL A 155 13.48 6.83 18.84
CA VAL A 155 13.67 7.48 20.15
C VAL A 155 14.92 6.90 20.78
N CYS A 156 15.87 7.78 21.10
CA CYS A 156 17.15 7.43 21.70
C CYS A 156 18.00 6.50 20.81
N ASP A 157 17.88 6.66 19.49
CA ASP A 157 18.62 5.86 18.50
C ASP A 157 19.97 6.51 18.12
N GLY A 158 20.28 7.67 18.70
CA GLY A 158 21.49 8.44 18.43
C GLY A 158 21.35 9.41 17.26
N GLU A 159 20.20 9.45 16.57
CA GLU A 159 19.90 10.37 15.49
C GLU A 159 18.78 11.34 15.86
N LYS A 160 18.93 12.61 15.47
CA LYS A 160 17.91 13.62 15.69
C LYS A 160 16.79 13.49 14.65
N ASN A 161 15.74 12.74 14.98
CA ASN A 161 14.55 12.52 14.14
C ASN A 161 13.41 13.50 14.44
N CYS A 162 13.31 14.02 15.67
CA CYS A 162 12.43 15.16 15.98
C CYS A 162 13.04 16.48 15.50
N LEU A 163 12.22 17.42 15.00
CA LEU A 163 12.65 18.77 14.63
C LEU A 163 13.37 19.51 15.78
N ASP A 164 12.85 19.36 16.99
CA ASP A 164 13.39 19.88 18.24
C ASP A 164 14.46 18.97 18.86
N GLY A 165 14.47 17.69 18.50
CA GLY A 165 15.46 16.69 18.94
C GLY A 165 15.17 16.08 20.30
N THR A 166 13.93 16.19 20.74
CA THR A 166 13.45 15.66 22.03
C THR A 166 13.40 14.14 22.09
N ASP A 167 13.49 13.48 20.94
CA ASP A 167 13.69 12.05 20.82
C ASP A 167 15.05 11.58 21.35
N GLU A 168 16.06 12.46 21.33
CA GLU A 168 17.41 12.17 21.84
C GLU A 168 17.66 12.78 23.23
N GLU A 169 16.61 13.32 23.86
CA GLU A 169 16.69 13.89 25.20
C GLU A 169 16.26 12.88 26.26
N ASN A 170 16.98 12.84 27.39
CA ASN A 170 16.64 12.05 28.58
C ASN A 170 16.55 10.51 28.37
N CYS A 171 17.45 9.96 27.56
CA CYS A 171 17.50 8.54 27.19
C CYS A 171 17.92 7.56 28.31
N THR A 172 18.07 8.00 29.56
CA THR A 172 18.61 7.15 30.64
C THR A 172 17.83 7.24 31.96
N PRO A 173 17.38 6.10 32.54
CA PRO A 173 17.06 4.83 31.88
C PRO A 173 15.69 4.94 31.17
N PHE A 174 15.71 5.00 29.84
CA PHE A 174 14.49 4.97 29.05
C PHE A 174 13.98 3.54 28.95
N ALA A 175 12.76 3.32 29.42
CA ALA A 175 12.01 2.08 29.18
C ALA A 175 10.96 2.39 28.12
N CYS A 176 10.84 1.52 27.12
CA CYS A 176 9.81 1.66 26.10
C CYS A 176 8.43 1.72 26.78
N PRO A 177 7.48 2.50 26.25
CA PRO A 177 6.10 2.44 26.73
C PRO A 177 5.57 1.02 26.58
N VAL A 178 4.58 0.66 27.41
CA VAL A 178 3.92 -0.64 27.40
C VAL A 178 3.41 -1.07 26.02
N GLU A 179 3.13 -0.11 25.16
CA GLU A 179 2.56 -0.28 23.82
C GLU A 179 3.62 -0.50 22.73
N ALA A 180 4.90 -0.41 23.11
CA ALA A 180 6.06 -0.73 22.29
C ALA A 180 6.78 -1.97 22.85
N PHE A 181 7.60 -2.61 22.02
CA PHE A 181 8.47 -3.71 22.39
C PHE A 181 9.91 -3.22 22.55
N GLN A 182 10.61 -3.65 23.59
CA GLN A 182 12.00 -3.28 23.81
C GLN A 182 12.93 -4.42 23.36
N CYS A 183 13.76 -4.16 22.35
CA CYS A 183 14.88 -5.00 21.96
C CYS A 183 15.89 -5.10 23.12
N ASN A 184 16.76 -6.12 23.13
CA ASN A 184 17.73 -6.30 24.21
C ASN A 184 18.81 -5.19 24.28
N ASP A 185 19.04 -4.48 23.19
CA ASP A 185 19.93 -3.31 23.13
C ASP A 185 19.28 -2.02 23.66
N GLY A 186 17.98 -2.05 23.92
CA GLY A 186 17.19 -0.93 24.41
C GLY A 186 16.32 -0.24 23.35
N THR A 187 16.46 -0.60 22.07
CA THR A 187 15.68 -0.04 20.95
C THR A 187 14.20 -0.39 21.09
N CYS A 188 13.31 0.57 20.82
CA CYS A 188 11.87 0.36 20.93
C CYS A 188 11.21 0.11 19.57
N LEU A 189 10.52 -1.00 19.41
CA LEU A 189 9.74 -1.31 18.20
C LEU A 189 8.24 -1.10 18.43
N SER A 190 7.52 -0.76 17.37
CA SER A 190 6.06 -0.88 17.38
C SER A 190 5.70 -2.36 17.55
N ARG A 191 4.61 -2.67 18.25
CA ARG A 191 4.14 -4.05 18.40
C ARG A 191 3.84 -4.75 17.07
N SER A 192 3.53 -4.01 16.02
CA SER A 192 3.35 -4.54 14.66
C SER A 192 4.65 -5.01 13.99
N ALA A 193 5.81 -4.57 14.51
CA ALA A 193 7.13 -4.98 14.05
C ALA A 193 7.70 -6.17 14.85
N VAL A 194 6.89 -6.79 15.70
CA VAL A 194 7.31 -7.93 16.52
C VAL A 194 6.66 -9.18 15.96
N CYS A 195 7.45 -10.22 15.74
CA CYS A 195 7.00 -11.50 15.18
C CYS A 195 6.37 -11.35 13.79
N ASN A 196 6.87 -10.42 12.99
CA ASN A 196 6.36 -10.15 11.64
C ASN A 196 7.16 -10.89 10.55
N GLY A 197 8.16 -11.70 10.94
CA GLY A 197 9.04 -12.44 10.03
C GLY A 197 10.22 -11.62 9.47
N ARG A 198 10.46 -10.41 9.98
CA ARG A 198 11.61 -9.55 9.65
C ARG A 198 12.44 -9.32 10.90
N TRP A 199 13.72 -9.01 10.74
CA TRP A 199 14.60 -8.67 11.86
C TRP A 199 14.79 -7.16 11.89
N GLU A 200 14.06 -6.50 12.76
CA GLU A 200 14.11 -5.08 13.04
C GLU A 200 15.03 -4.81 14.23
N CYS A 201 15.07 -5.70 15.23
CA CYS A 201 16.10 -5.64 16.25
C CYS A 201 17.46 -6.10 15.67
N PRO A 202 18.58 -5.42 15.99
CA PRO A 202 19.92 -5.85 15.54
C PRO A 202 20.31 -7.27 15.98
N ASP A 203 19.75 -7.71 17.11
CA ASP A 203 19.96 -9.05 17.67
C ASP A 203 18.84 -10.06 17.33
N GLY A 204 17.84 -9.64 16.54
CA GLY A 204 16.68 -10.44 16.18
C GLY A 204 15.77 -10.79 17.36
N SER A 205 15.84 -10.07 18.48
CA SER A 205 15.06 -10.36 19.68
C SER A 205 13.55 -10.20 19.50
N ASP A 206 13.13 -9.39 18.54
CA ASP A 206 11.78 -9.25 18.01
C ASP A 206 11.23 -10.55 17.39
N GLU A 207 12.07 -11.37 16.75
CA GLU A 207 11.65 -12.65 16.16
C GLU A 207 12.04 -13.88 17.00
N ALA A 208 12.98 -13.74 17.93
CA ALA A 208 13.53 -14.88 18.67
C ALA A 208 12.53 -15.53 19.65
N ARG A 209 11.43 -14.83 20.00
CA ARG A 209 10.56 -15.19 21.13
C ARG A 209 9.07 -15.33 20.78
N CYS A 210 8.73 -15.42 19.50
CA CYS A 210 7.36 -15.48 19.00
C CYS A 210 6.54 -16.68 19.52
N TYR A 211 7.19 -17.83 19.71
CA TYR A 211 6.55 -18.99 20.34
C TYR A 211 6.30 -18.82 21.84
N THR A 212 7.03 -17.92 22.53
CA THR A 212 7.00 -17.79 24.00
C THR A 212 5.93 -16.87 24.55
N GLY A 213 4.96 -16.44 23.72
CA GLY A 213 3.77 -15.73 24.18
C GLY A 213 3.90 -14.21 24.20
N ILE A 214 4.75 -13.63 23.35
CA ILE A 214 4.66 -12.19 23.07
C ILE A 214 3.28 -11.95 22.44
N PRO A 215 2.43 -11.09 23.05
CA PRO A 215 1.12 -10.80 22.52
C PRO A 215 1.26 -9.99 21.23
N CYS A 216 0.56 -10.45 20.19
CA CYS A 216 0.42 -9.69 18.95
C CYS A 216 -0.40 -8.40 19.19
N ASP A 217 -0.34 -7.47 18.24
CA ASP A 217 -1.22 -6.29 18.24
C ASP A 217 -2.71 -6.69 18.24
N VAL A 218 -3.56 -5.80 18.75
CA VAL A 218 -5.02 -6.03 18.87
C VAL A 218 -5.68 -6.32 17.52
N HIS A 219 -5.11 -5.84 16.42
CA HIS A 219 -5.63 -6.04 15.06
C HIS A 219 -4.85 -7.10 14.25
N SER A 220 -4.19 -8.02 14.94
CA SER A 220 -3.38 -9.08 14.32
C SER A 220 -3.77 -10.46 14.81
N PHE A 221 -3.64 -11.44 13.91
CA PHE A 221 -3.83 -12.84 14.18
C PHE A 221 -2.49 -13.50 14.54
N ARG A 222 -2.50 -14.38 15.54
CA ARG A 222 -1.32 -15.14 15.96
C ARG A 222 -1.33 -16.53 15.32
N CYS A 223 -0.39 -16.76 14.42
CA CYS A 223 -0.09 -18.05 13.83
C CYS A 223 0.23 -19.10 14.91
N ALA A 224 0.03 -20.38 14.63
CA ALA A 224 0.51 -21.46 15.50
C ALA A 224 2.05 -21.50 15.59
N SER A 225 2.74 -20.94 14.59
CA SER A 225 4.17 -20.64 14.63
C SER A 225 4.55 -19.51 15.60
N GLY A 226 3.57 -18.83 16.18
CA GLY A 226 3.78 -17.65 17.02
C GLY A 226 3.99 -16.35 16.26
N GLN A 227 4.14 -16.39 14.93
CA GLN A 227 4.17 -15.20 14.06
C GLN A 227 2.86 -14.41 14.18
N CYS A 228 2.93 -13.09 14.12
CA CYS A 228 1.80 -12.20 14.08
C CYS A 228 1.59 -11.74 12.63
N VAL A 229 0.40 -12.01 12.08
CA VAL A 229 -0.01 -11.53 10.76
C VAL A 229 -1.20 -10.60 10.93
N PRO A 230 -1.43 -9.62 10.03
CA PRO A 230 -2.60 -8.76 10.12
C PRO A 230 -3.91 -9.58 10.15
N ALA A 231 -4.95 -9.10 10.84
CA ALA A 231 -6.21 -9.88 10.95
C ALA A 231 -6.85 -10.21 9.59
N TYR A 232 -6.66 -9.36 8.57
CA TYR A 232 -7.13 -9.64 7.21
C TYR A 232 -6.36 -10.77 6.50
N ALA A 233 -5.21 -11.17 7.04
CA ALA A 233 -4.39 -12.28 6.55
C ALA A 233 -4.94 -13.66 7.00
N PHE A 234 -5.86 -13.67 7.96
CA PHE A 234 -6.44 -14.91 8.46
C PHE A 234 -7.48 -15.47 7.48
N CYS A 235 -7.30 -16.73 7.03
CA CYS A 235 -8.19 -17.46 6.13
C CYS A 235 -8.53 -16.69 4.83
N ASN A 236 -7.58 -15.94 4.27
CA ASN A 236 -7.73 -15.13 3.05
C ASN A 236 -7.36 -15.90 1.75
N ALA A 237 -6.96 -17.17 1.86
CA ALA A 237 -6.44 -18.05 0.81
C ALA A 237 -4.99 -17.77 0.38
N VAL A 238 -4.22 -17.06 1.19
CA VAL A 238 -2.79 -16.79 1.04
C VAL A 238 -2.08 -17.29 2.28
N VAL A 239 -1.02 -18.08 2.10
CA VAL A 239 -0.19 -18.52 3.21
C VAL A 239 0.71 -17.36 3.63
N ASP A 240 0.29 -16.62 4.65
CA ASP A 240 1.01 -15.51 5.26
C ASP A 240 1.77 -15.95 6.52
N CYS A 241 1.29 -16.99 7.22
CA CYS A 241 2.05 -17.64 8.28
C CYS A 241 3.16 -18.55 7.74
N LEU A 242 4.32 -18.57 8.40
CA LEU A 242 5.43 -19.48 8.12
C LEU A 242 5.04 -20.97 8.16
N ASP A 243 4.05 -21.32 8.97
CA ASP A 243 3.52 -22.68 9.10
C ASP A 243 2.17 -22.88 8.39
N GLY A 244 1.67 -21.87 7.68
CA GLY A 244 0.36 -21.87 7.01
C GLY A 244 -0.83 -22.07 7.95
N SER A 245 -0.67 -21.75 9.24
CA SER A 245 -1.71 -21.93 10.24
C SER A 245 -2.89 -20.95 10.11
N ASP A 246 -2.66 -19.81 9.47
CA ASP A 246 -3.67 -18.86 9.01
C ASP A 246 -4.63 -19.46 7.98
N GLU A 247 -4.18 -20.42 7.19
CA GLU A 247 -4.98 -21.10 6.15
C GLU A 247 -5.38 -22.53 6.55
N ASN A 248 -5.16 -22.91 7.81
CA ASN A 248 -5.50 -24.23 8.28
C ASN A 248 -7.03 -24.39 8.36
N PHE A 249 -7.56 -25.36 7.60
CA PHE A 249 -8.98 -25.71 7.57
C PHE A 249 -9.60 -25.88 8.97
N ALA A 250 -8.90 -26.53 9.90
CA ALA A 250 -9.39 -26.74 11.26
C ALA A 250 -9.38 -25.47 12.13
N ALA A 251 -8.58 -24.45 11.77
CA ALA A 251 -8.59 -23.13 12.41
C ALA A 251 -9.71 -22.26 11.81
N CYS A 252 -9.85 -22.26 10.48
CA CYS A 252 -10.90 -21.52 9.77
C CYS A 252 -12.33 -22.03 10.08
N GLU A 253 -12.51 -23.32 10.38
CA GLU A 253 -13.83 -23.87 10.73
C GLU A 253 -14.26 -23.66 12.19
N ARG A 254 -13.33 -23.39 13.12
CA ARG A 254 -13.61 -23.41 14.58
C ARG A 254 -14.26 -22.16 15.15
N GLY A 255 -14.63 -21.18 14.31
CA GLY A 255 -15.60 -20.16 14.68
C GLY A 255 -15.04 -18.92 15.37
N GLU A 256 -14.13 -18.22 14.71
CA GLU A 256 -14.12 -16.76 14.79
C GLU A 256 -14.85 -16.24 13.55
N SER A 257 -15.79 -15.32 13.75
CA SER A 257 -16.48 -14.62 12.67
C SER A 257 -15.43 -14.06 11.71
N CYS A 258 -15.62 -14.28 10.41
CA CYS A 258 -14.79 -13.64 9.40
C CYS A 258 -14.67 -12.13 9.74
N PRO A 259 -13.49 -11.50 9.53
CA PRO A 259 -13.24 -10.08 9.83
C PRO A 259 -14.39 -9.15 9.38
N GLU A 260 -14.55 -7.99 10.03
CA GLU A 260 -15.51 -6.99 9.54
C GLU A 260 -15.25 -6.70 8.04
N ASP A 261 -16.32 -6.61 7.24
CA ASP A 261 -16.32 -6.56 5.78
C ASP A 261 -15.92 -7.84 5.03
N SER A 262 -16.02 -9.00 5.67
CA SER A 262 -15.88 -10.31 5.01
C SER A 262 -17.05 -11.27 5.32
N PHE A 263 -17.29 -12.21 4.43
CA PHE A 263 -18.32 -13.24 4.56
C PHE A 263 -17.70 -14.62 4.40
N ARG A 264 -18.41 -15.63 4.91
CA ARG A 264 -18.00 -17.03 4.85
C ARG A 264 -18.61 -17.72 3.62
N CYS A 265 -17.75 -18.22 2.74
CA CYS A 265 -18.10 -19.09 1.63
C CYS A 265 -18.66 -20.45 2.12
N GLY A 266 -19.33 -21.19 1.24
CA GLY A 266 -19.91 -22.50 1.56
C GLY A 266 -18.86 -23.55 1.91
N ASN A 267 -17.66 -23.42 1.34
CA ASN A 267 -16.46 -24.20 1.62
C ASN A 267 -15.73 -23.76 2.90
N GLY A 268 -16.30 -22.82 3.65
CA GLY A 268 -15.78 -22.37 4.93
C GLY A 268 -14.73 -21.25 4.87
N ARG A 269 -14.31 -20.80 3.68
CA ARG A 269 -13.33 -19.72 3.50
C ARG A 269 -13.91 -18.34 3.81
N CYS A 270 -13.11 -17.43 4.34
CA CYS A 270 -13.50 -16.04 4.51
C CYS A 270 -13.05 -15.23 3.30
N ARG A 271 -13.98 -14.48 2.70
CA ARG A 271 -13.70 -13.62 1.54
C ARG A 271 -14.34 -12.26 1.73
N SER A 272 -13.76 -11.23 1.12
CA SER A 272 -14.29 -9.87 1.24
C SER A 272 -15.74 -9.81 0.78
N SER A 273 -16.61 -9.12 1.52
CA SER A 273 -18.01 -8.88 1.12
C SER A 273 -18.14 -8.21 -0.26
N ALA A 274 -17.06 -7.57 -0.75
CA ALA A 274 -17.00 -6.98 -2.08
C ALA A 274 -17.09 -8.00 -3.25
N ILE A 275 -16.83 -9.29 -3.01
CA ILE A 275 -16.95 -10.32 -4.06
C ILE A 275 -18.36 -10.92 -4.16
N LEU A 276 -19.26 -10.61 -3.21
CA LEU A 276 -20.64 -11.09 -3.26
C LEU A 276 -21.34 -10.58 -4.52
N CYS A 277 -21.93 -11.49 -5.28
CA CYS A 277 -22.71 -11.17 -6.47
C CYS A 277 -21.94 -10.34 -7.50
N SER A 278 -20.63 -10.58 -7.57
CA SER A 278 -19.73 -9.90 -8.50
C SER A 278 -19.77 -10.53 -9.89
N GLY A 279 -20.41 -11.69 -10.04
CA GLY A 279 -20.43 -12.50 -11.26
C GLY A 279 -19.13 -13.29 -11.47
N LEU A 280 -18.28 -13.38 -10.45
CA LEU A 280 -17.04 -14.14 -10.43
C LEU A 280 -17.14 -15.21 -9.35
N ASP A 281 -16.58 -16.40 -9.60
CA ASP A 281 -16.42 -17.41 -8.55
C ASP A 281 -15.27 -17.02 -7.62
N GLY A 282 -15.54 -16.06 -6.74
CA GLY A 282 -14.58 -15.54 -5.79
C GLY A 282 -14.37 -16.46 -4.59
N CYS A 283 -15.32 -17.35 -4.29
CA CYS A 283 -15.16 -18.39 -3.26
C CYS A 283 -14.44 -19.66 -3.75
N GLY A 284 -14.40 -19.91 -5.06
CA GLY A 284 -13.93 -21.16 -5.67
C GLY A 284 -14.95 -22.31 -5.57
N ASP A 285 -16.12 -22.06 -4.99
CA ASP A 285 -17.26 -22.96 -4.89
C ASP A 285 -18.57 -22.29 -5.31
N ASN A 286 -18.48 -21.06 -5.83
CA ASN A 286 -19.56 -20.20 -6.31
C ASN A 286 -20.61 -19.80 -5.25
N THR A 287 -20.35 -20.02 -3.95
CA THR A 287 -21.30 -19.67 -2.88
C THR A 287 -21.54 -18.16 -2.78
N ASP A 288 -20.57 -17.37 -3.23
CA ASP A 288 -20.67 -15.92 -3.34
C ASP A 288 -21.70 -15.42 -4.36
N GLU A 289 -22.14 -16.31 -5.25
CA GLU A 289 -23.14 -16.02 -6.29
C GLU A 289 -24.51 -16.70 -6.01
N ASP A 290 -24.59 -17.56 -5.00
CA ASP A 290 -25.80 -18.38 -4.71
C ASP A 290 -26.94 -17.59 -4.05
N ARG A 291 -26.67 -16.40 -3.50
CA ARG A 291 -27.64 -15.60 -2.72
C ARG A 291 -27.90 -14.20 -3.28
N CYS A 292 -27.80 -14.04 -4.59
CA CYS A 292 -27.94 -12.74 -5.27
C CYS A 292 -29.37 -12.22 -5.46
N ASN A 293 -30.36 -12.85 -4.82
CA ASN A 293 -31.75 -12.42 -4.85
C ASN A 293 -32.11 -11.35 -3.80
N VAL A 294 -31.12 -10.77 -3.09
CA VAL A 294 -31.33 -9.63 -2.17
C VAL A 294 -30.17 -8.65 -2.29
N CYS A 295 -30.19 -7.78 -3.30
CA CYS A 295 -29.32 -6.60 -3.33
C CYS A 295 -29.82 -5.58 -2.30
N HIS A 296 -29.42 -5.72 -1.03
CA HIS A 296 -29.53 -4.65 -0.04
C HIS A 296 -28.30 -3.74 -0.10
N CYS A 297 -28.16 -3.01 -1.20
CA CYS A 297 -27.40 -1.77 -1.15
C CYS A 297 -28.30 -0.74 -0.46
N LYS A 298 -28.18 -0.58 0.87
CA LYS A 298 -28.68 0.64 1.50
C LYS A 298 -27.82 1.79 0.96
N ALA A 299 -28.46 2.73 0.27
CA ALA A 299 -27.83 3.99 -0.04
C ALA A 299 -27.35 4.64 1.27
N PRO A 300 -26.15 5.25 1.31
CA PRO A 300 -25.77 6.08 2.44
C PRO A 300 -26.77 7.24 2.56
N GLU A 301 -27.37 7.39 3.75
CA GLU A 301 -28.15 8.59 4.14
C GLU A 301 -27.23 9.77 4.39
#